data_AF-A0A438I4T9-F1
#
_entry.id   AF-A0A438I4T9-F1
#
_cell.length_a   1.000
_cell.length_b   1.000
_cell.length_c   1.000
_cell.angle_alpha   90.00
_cell.angle_beta   90.00
_cell.angle_gamma   90.00
#
_symmetry.space_group_name_H-M   'P 1'
#
loop_
_entity.id
_entity.type
_entity.pdbx_description
1 polymer ?
#
loop_
_entity_poly.entity_id
_entity_poly.type
_entity_poly.pdbx_seq_one_letter_code
_entity_poly.pdbx_strand_id
1 'polypeptide(L)'
;MSTSSNTSSIIPVFNGEHYHIGAVKMRFYLRSQGLWNVVMSEADPPPLGANPTIAQMKAYEEGKLKKDKAITCLHSGLVDHIHQNHGLGNT
;
A
#
# COMPACT_ATOMS: atom_id res chain seq x y z
N MET A 1 5.73 -27.43 -10.28
CA MET A 1 4.75 -26.35 -10.57
C MET A 1 4.72 -25.44 -9.37
N SER A 2 5.36 -24.28 -9.44
CA SER A 2 5.33 -23.30 -8.35
C SER A 2 4.02 -22.54 -8.45
N THR A 3 3.08 -22.86 -7.58
CA THR A 3 1.87 -22.07 -7.37
C THR A 3 2.30 -20.72 -6.82
N SER A 4 2.38 -19.71 -7.68
CA SER A 4 2.40 -18.32 -7.25
C SER A 4 1.09 -18.06 -6.55
N SER A 5 1.11 -18.11 -5.22
CA SER A 5 0.02 -17.59 -4.40
C SER A 5 -0.05 -16.09 -4.66
N ASN A 6 -0.85 -15.68 -5.64
CA ASN A 6 -1.35 -14.33 -5.72
C ASN A 6 -2.20 -14.12 -4.48
N THR A 7 -1.57 -13.65 -3.41
CA THR A 7 -2.27 -12.99 -2.31
C THR A 7 -2.78 -11.69 -2.90
N SER A 8 -3.84 -11.78 -3.72
CA SER A 8 -4.65 -10.68 -4.17
C SER A 8 -5.24 -10.09 -2.90
N SER A 9 -4.47 -9.22 -2.29
CA SER A 9 -4.88 -8.49 -1.13
C SER A 9 -5.97 -7.59 -1.65
N ILE A 10 -7.23 -7.92 -1.34
CA ILE A 10 -8.39 -7.19 -1.84
C ILE A 10 -8.28 -5.78 -1.26
N ILE A 11 -7.74 -4.86 -2.07
CA ILE A 11 -7.55 -3.48 -1.67
C ILE A 11 -8.95 -2.86 -1.61
N PRO A 12 -9.33 -2.25 -0.48
CA PRO A 12 -10.63 -1.60 -0.37
C PRO A 12 -10.74 -0.47 -1.40
N VAL A 13 -11.60 -0.64 -2.39
CA VAL A 13 -11.95 0.39 -3.38
C VAL A 13 -12.83 1.45 -2.72
N PHE A 14 -12.55 2.72 -2.99
CA PHE A 14 -13.29 3.84 -2.41
C PHE A 14 -13.83 4.76 -3.52
N ASN A 15 -15.16 4.90 -3.58
CA ASN A 15 -15.89 5.65 -4.62
C ASN A 15 -16.13 7.13 -4.25
N GLY A 16 -15.44 7.67 -3.25
CA GLY A 16 -15.57 9.06 -2.80
C GLY A 16 -16.73 9.29 -1.80
N GLU A 17 -17.79 8.50 -1.86
CA GLU A 17 -18.90 8.55 -0.90
C GLU A 17 -18.59 7.77 0.38
N HIS A 18 -18.93 8.33 1.55
CA HIS A 18 -18.62 7.75 2.86
C HIS A 18 -17.13 7.72 3.22
N TYR A 19 -16.41 8.83 2.99
CA TYR A 19 -14.95 8.94 3.22
C TYR A 19 -14.52 8.48 4.62
N HIS A 20 -15.35 8.76 5.61
CA HIS A 20 -15.17 8.32 6.98
C HIS A 20 -15.16 6.77 7.11
N ILE A 21 -16.01 6.05 6.37
CA ILE A 21 -16.02 4.57 6.34
C ILE A 21 -14.83 4.02 5.55
N GLY A 22 -14.50 4.64 4.41
CA GLY A 22 -13.35 4.26 3.58
C GLY A 22 -12.01 4.41 4.28
N ALA A 23 -11.79 5.55 4.94
CA ALA A 23 -10.59 5.82 5.72
C ALA A 23 -10.41 4.83 6.89
N VAL A 24 -11.51 4.45 7.57
CA VAL A 24 -11.48 3.44 8.64
C VAL A 24 -11.12 2.06 8.09
N LYS A 25 -11.70 1.65 6.95
CA LYS A 25 -11.36 0.38 6.27
C LYS A 25 -9.90 0.34 5.83
N MET A 26 -9.39 1.42 5.22
CA MET A 26 -8.01 1.53 4.77
C MET A 26 -7.03 1.47 5.95
N ARG A 27 -7.32 2.21 7.02
CA ARG A 27 -6.53 2.16 8.26
C ARG A 27 -6.51 0.74 8.85
N PHE A 28 -7.65 0.06 8.89
CA PHE A 28 -7.73 -1.30 9.43
C PHE A 28 -6.93 -2.30 8.59
N TYR A 29 -7.05 -2.23 7.26
CA TYR A 29 -6.28 -3.07 6.32
C TYR A 29 -4.77 -2.83 6.44
N LEU A 30 -4.33 -1.57 6.51
CA LEU A 30 -2.91 -1.26 6.71
C LEU A 30 -2.40 -1.76 8.07
N ARG A 31 -3.23 -1.74 9.12
CA ARG A 31 -2.85 -2.29 10.44
C ARG A 31 -2.75 -3.80 10.42
N SER A 32 -3.67 -4.52 9.76
CA SER A 32 -3.61 -5.99 9.67
C SER A 32 -2.40 -6.48 8.87
N GLN A 33 -1.94 -5.69 7.90
CA GLN A 33 -0.73 -5.97 7.12
C GLN A 33 0.58 -5.48 7.77
N GLY A 34 0.51 -4.85 8.94
CA GLY A 34 1.69 -4.23 9.58
C GLY A 34 2.26 -3.04 8.80
N LEU A 35 1.52 -2.51 7.84
CA LEU A 35 1.90 -1.40 6.96
C LEU A 35 1.56 -0.03 7.55
N TRP A 36 0.67 0.04 8.55
CA TRP A 36 0.25 1.32 9.14
C TRP A 36 1.43 2.16 9.66
N ASN A 37 2.37 1.52 10.38
CA ASN A 37 3.56 2.21 10.86
C ASN A 37 4.49 2.63 9.72
N VAL A 38 4.49 1.89 8.60
CA VAL A 38 5.28 2.21 7.41
C VAL A 38 4.69 3.40 6.66
N VAL A 39 3.35 3.53 6.62
CA VAL A 39 2.66 4.71 6.06
C VAL A 39 2.84 5.93 6.94
N MET A 40 2.76 5.78 8.26
CA MET A 40 2.92 6.90 9.21
C MET A 40 4.37 7.35 9.36
N SER A 41 5.33 6.45 9.12
CA SER A 41 6.76 6.74 9.14
C SER A 41 7.18 7.23 7.74
N GLU A 42 7.18 8.54 7.54
CA GLU A 42 7.77 9.19 6.36
C GLU A 42 9.27 8.84 6.19
N ALA A 43 9.93 8.41 7.28
CA ALA A 43 11.34 8.06 7.28
C ALA A 43 11.63 6.85 6.39
N ASP A 44 12.59 7.03 5.48
CA ASP A 44 13.19 5.92 4.75
C ASP A 44 13.87 4.94 5.71
N PRO A 45 13.92 3.64 5.36
CA PRO A 45 14.70 2.69 6.13
C PRO A 45 16.14 3.21 6.25
N PRO A 46 16.77 3.10 7.44
CA PRO A 46 18.11 3.62 7.66
C PRO A 46 19.08 3.16 6.57
N PRO A 47 19.94 4.06 6.05
CA PRO A 47 20.93 3.67 5.05
C PRO A 47 21.78 2.51 5.57
N LEU A 48 22.02 1.52 4.71
CA LEU A 48 22.98 0.47 5.02
C LEU A 48 24.37 1.12 5.20
N GLY A 49 25.02 0.83 6.33
CA GLY A 49 26.39 1.27 6.59
C GLY A 49 27.40 0.60 5.64
N ALA A 50 28.67 1.00 5.71
CA ALA A 50 29.72 0.54 4.78
C ALA A 50 29.99 -0.98 4.78
N ASN A 51 29.56 -1.71 5.81
CA ASN A 51 29.72 -3.17 5.87
C ASN A 51 28.49 -3.83 6.54
N PRO A 52 27.36 -3.90 5.82
CA PRO A 52 26.12 -4.38 6.37
C PRO A 52 26.14 -5.92 6.49
N THR A 53 25.61 -6.44 7.59
CA THR A 53 25.39 -7.88 7.73
C THR A 53 24.26 -8.33 6.81
N ILE A 54 24.28 -9.59 6.33
CA ILE A 54 23.21 -10.18 5.50
C ILE A 54 21.81 -9.95 6.11
N ALA A 55 21.70 -10.04 7.45
CA ALA A 55 20.46 -9.77 8.17
C ALA A 55 19.99 -8.30 8.03
N GLN A 56 20.92 -7.33 8.02
CA GLN A 56 20.60 -5.91 7.85
C GLN A 56 20.18 -5.62 6.40
N MET A 57 20.85 -6.21 5.42
CA MET A 57 20.48 -6.10 4.01
C MET A 57 19.05 -6.62 3.78
N LYS A 58 18.74 -7.81 4.31
CA LYS A 58 17.40 -8.41 4.21
C LYS A 58 16.33 -7.54 4.87
N ALA A 59 16.60 -7.00 6.06
CA ALA A 59 15.67 -6.13 6.76
C ALA A 59 15.42 -4.80 6.01
N TYR A 60 16.46 -4.23 5.41
CA TYR A 60 16.36 -3.03 4.59
C TYR A 60 15.49 -3.26 3.34
N GLU A 61 15.70 -4.38 2.66
CA GLU A 61 14.93 -4.78 1.47
C GLU A 61 13.46 -5.07 1.81
N GLU A 62 13.20 -5.76 2.93
CA GLU A 62 11.84 -5.98 3.43
C GLU A 62 11.14 -4.66 3.80
N GLY A 63 11.86 -3.72 4.43
CA GLY A 63 11.37 -2.39 4.74
C GLY A 63 10.98 -1.60 3.48
N LYS A 64 11.85 -1.61 2.46
CA LYS A 64 11.56 -1.01 1.15
C LYS A 64 10.32 -1.63 0.51
N LEU A 65 10.24 -2.96 0.45
CA LEU A 65 9.10 -3.65 -0.13
C LEU A 65 7.78 -3.32 0.60
N LYS A 66 7.81 -3.20 1.93
CA LYS A 66 6.63 -2.78 2.70
C LYS A 66 6.22 -1.34 2.36
N LYS A 67 7.18 -0.42 2.18
CA LYS A 67 6.89 0.97 1.78
C LYS A 67 6.25 1.02 0.40
N ASP A 68 6.79 0.30 -0.57
CA ASP A 68 6.24 0.24 -1.93
C ASP A 68 4.82 -0.34 -1.93
N LYS A 69 4.58 -1.44 -1.19
CA LYS A 69 3.25 -2.04 -1.04
C LYS A 69 2.24 -1.07 -0.41
N ALA A 70 2.67 -0.30 0.58
CA ALA A 70 1.83 0.70 1.22
C ALA A 70 1.44 1.83 0.25
N ILE A 71 2.40 2.32 -0.56
CA ILE A 71 2.17 3.33 -1.60
C ILE A 71 1.20 2.80 -2.66
N THR A 72 1.43 1.58 -3.17
CA THR A 72 0.50 0.95 -4.14
C THR A 72 -0.90 0.83 -3.54
N CYS A 73 -1.02 0.45 -2.27
CA CYS A 73 -2.31 0.36 -1.60
C CYS A 73 -3.04 1.71 -1.57
N LEU A 74 -2.34 2.78 -1.20
CA LEU A 74 -2.92 4.14 -1.16
C LEU A 74 -3.32 4.63 -2.55
N HIS A 75 -2.48 4.41 -3.57
CA HIS A 75 -2.79 4.77 -4.95
C HIS A 75 -3.99 4.01 -5.51
N SER A 76 -4.08 2.70 -5.28
CA SER A 76 -5.23 1.90 -5.71
C SER A 76 -6.53 2.37 -5.08
N GLY A 77 -6.51 2.81 -3.81
CA GLY A 77 -7.69 3.41 -3.17
C GLY A 77 -8.09 4.78 -3.76
N LEU A 78 -7.18 5.48 -4.43
CA LEU A 78 -7.40 6.83 -4.99
C LEU A 78 -7.81 6.79 -6.49
N VAL A 79 -7.25 5.86 -7.27
CA VAL A 79 -7.40 5.79 -8.74
C VAL A 79 -8.82 5.48 -9.20
N ASP A 80 -9.64 4.83 -8.37
CA ASP A 80 -11.05 4.56 -8.73
C ASP A 80 -11.96 5.80 -8.71
N HIS A 81 -11.47 6.94 -8.21
CA HIS A 81 -12.19 8.22 -8.32
C HIS A 81 -12.17 8.80 -9.75
N ILE A 82 -11.14 8.49 -10.55
CA ILE A 82 -10.93 9.13 -11.86
C ILE A 82 -11.65 8.35 -12.99
N HIS A 83 -11.76 7.03 -12.90
CA HIS A 83 -12.34 6.23 -13.99
C HIS A 83 -13.87 6.11 -13.98
N GLN A 84 -14.56 6.53 -12.91
CA GLN A 84 -16.03 6.51 -12.87
C GLN A 84 -16.70 7.81 -13.36
N ASN A 85 -15.94 8.89 -13.56
CA ASN A 85 -16.48 10.21 -13.92
C ASN A 85 -16.39 10.58 -15.42
N HIS A 86 -15.94 9.69 -16.30
CA HIS A 86 -15.87 9.98 -17.74
C HIS A 86 -16.80 9.12 -18.62
N GLY A 87 -17.82 8.51 -18.02
CA GLY A 87 -18.73 7.55 -18.68
C GLY A 87 -20.18 8.02 -18.89
N LEU A 88 -20.55 9.26 -18.57
CA LEU A 88 -21.90 9.78 -18.84
C LEU A 88 -21.84 11.27 -19.19
N GLY A 89 -21.79 11.59 -20.48
CA GLY A 89 -22.08 12.96 -20.92
C GLY A 89 -21.52 13.37 -22.27
N ASN A 90 -22.08 12.84 -23.36
CA ASN A 90 -22.25 13.57 -24.62
C ASN A 90 -23.08 12.76 -25.63
N THR A 91 -24.35 13.15 -25.72
CA THR A 91 -25.14 13.19 -26.96
C THR A 91 -24.40 13.85 -28.11
#